data_AF-K1VQI3-F1
#
_entry.id   AF-K1VQI3-F1
#
_cell.length_a   1.000
_cell.length_b   1.000
_cell.length_c   1.000
_cell.angle_alpha   90.00
_cell.angle_beta   90.00
_cell.angle_gamma   90.00
#
_symmetry.space_group_name_H-M   'P 1'
#
loop_
_entity.id
_entity.type
_entity.pdbx_description
1 polymer ?
#
loop_
_entity_poly.entity_id
_entity_poly.type
_entity_poly.pdbx_seq_one_letter_code
_entity_poly.pdbx_strand_id
1 'polypeptide(L)'
;MYATEKKKDGSFAPPPMAPPPPTYGQANQQVASGTYAPPSIPPPAARMMSTSSTVPAGQDRNWPTVENIFRQLEYCVADQLRAIAERIVSVQAVENIAERWNLPLDQAIKLVKLALFDVVIYVDDSASMERMEGGQRVQQLHNILSQIAFCTALLDDDGIDIEFINAPFNGKNIRNADQVHDLLFRVQYKYNTRLGTQMRAKILDPFVRDAQRGQLKKPLVLITITDGEPQGEPRNMIYDVILKADKELRKTRYGRDAISYQFAQVGNDRQAQDFLGELDEDRRIGDLVDCTSRYELEAEEWMRKTQSPLSREEWLAKLLLGPVDTSYDGRDETLNEANLGGGLAPNLKRGSTMKKLKGLFR
;
A
#
# COMPACT_ATOMS: atom_id res chain seq x y z
N MET A 1 -10.91 -37.53 -4.13
CA MET A 1 -10.55 -38.86 -4.67
C MET A 1 -11.64 -39.27 -5.67
N TYR A 2 -11.31 -39.34 -6.96
CA TYR A 2 -12.11 -40.06 -7.95
C TYR A 2 -11.17 -41.04 -8.65
N ALA A 3 -11.45 -42.33 -8.48
CA ALA A 3 -10.65 -43.42 -9.00
C ALA A 3 -10.97 -43.67 -10.48
N THR A 4 -9.95 -43.71 -11.33
CA THR A 4 -10.06 -44.19 -12.71
C THR A 4 -9.47 -45.59 -12.80
N GLU A 5 -10.32 -46.59 -13.04
CA GLU A 5 -9.92 -47.96 -13.34
C GLU A 5 -9.28 -48.05 -14.75
N LYS A 6 -8.15 -48.77 -14.84
CA LYS A 6 -7.47 -49.11 -16.10
C LYS A 6 -8.07 -50.39 -16.70
N LYS A 7 -8.47 -50.36 -17.97
CA LYS A 7 -8.66 -51.57 -18.80
C LYS A 7 -7.40 -51.90 -19.61
N LYS A 8 -7.16 -53.19 -19.82
CA LYS A 8 -6.04 -53.79 -20.55
C LYS A 8 -6.36 -53.89 -22.06
N ASP A 9 -6.11 -52.84 -22.82
CA ASP A 9 -5.96 -52.86 -24.30
C ASP A 9 -5.74 -51.45 -24.91
N GLY A 10 -4.72 -50.72 -24.45
CA GLY A 10 -3.91 -49.81 -25.29
C GLY A 10 -4.57 -48.78 -26.25
N SER A 11 -5.84 -48.42 -26.14
CA SER A 11 -6.49 -47.42 -27.02
C SER A 11 -7.39 -46.48 -26.22
N PHE A 12 -7.24 -45.17 -26.46
CA PHE A 12 -8.01 -44.11 -25.81
C PHE A 12 -9.29 -43.81 -26.60
N ALA A 13 -10.45 -43.80 -25.92
CA ALA A 13 -11.70 -43.31 -26.47
C ALA A 13 -11.77 -41.76 -26.37
N PRO A 14 -12.29 -41.04 -27.39
CA PRO A 14 -12.42 -39.59 -27.34
C PRO A 14 -13.52 -39.14 -26.38
N PRO A 15 -13.41 -37.95 -25.76
CA PRO A 15 -14.41 -37.41 -24.83
C PRO A 15 -15.70 -36.97 -25.55
N PRO A 16 -16.86 -37.00 -24.88
CA PRO A 16 -18.14 -36.58 -25.46
C PRO A 16 -18.21 -35.07 -25.69
N MET A 17 -18.76 -34.66 -26.85
CA MET A 17 -18.96 -33.27 -27.27
C MET A 17 -20.05 -32.57 -26.44
N ALA A 18 -19.82 -31.30 -26.11
CA ALA A 18 -20.78 -30.42 -25.46
C ALA A 18 -21.92 -29.98 -26.42
N PRO A 19 -23.16 -29.78 -25.91
CA PRO A 19 -24.28 -29.34 -26.73
C PRO A 19 -24.15 -27.86 -27.17
N PRO A 20 -24.67 -27.49 -28.37
CA PRO A 20 -24.56 -26.14 -28.90
C PRO A 20 -25.51 -25.14 -28.19
N PRO A 21 -25.17 -23.83 -28.17
CA PRO A 21 -26.00 -22.79 -27.55
C PRO A 21 -27.24 -22.46 -28.41
N PRO A 22 -28.36 -22.00 -27.80
CA PRO A 22 -29.58 -21.68 -28.52
C PRO A 22 -29.48 -20.35 -29.28
N THR A 23 -29.91 -20.39 -30.54
CA THR A 23 -30.05 -19.26 -31.47
C THR A 23 -31.32 -18.46 -31.16
N TYR A 24 -31.20 -17.17 -30.82
CA TYR A 24 -32.35 -16.27 -30.76
C TYR A 24 -32.55 -15.58 -32.12
N GLY A 25 -33.67 -15.91 -32.75
CA GLY A 25 -34.11 -15.34 -34.03
C GLY A 25 -34.69 -13.94 -33.89
N GLN A 26 -34.38 -13.10 -34.87
CA GLN A 26 -35.13 -11.89 -35.19
C GLN A 26 -36.57 -12.24 -35.57
N ALA A 27 -37.54 -11.48 -35.06
CA ALA A 27 -38.89 -11.43 -35.62
C ALA A 27 -39.43 -10.00 -35.58
N ASN A 28 -40.24 -9.75 -36.61
CA ASN A 28 -40.55 -8.48 -37.24
C ASN A 28 -41.59 -7.64 -36.49
N GLN A 29 -41.58 -6.35 -36.82
CA GLN A 29 -42.62 -5.36 -36.55
C GLN A 29 -44.01 -5.80 -37.04
N GLN A 30 -45.04 -5.51 -36.23
CA GLN A 30 -46.38 -5.25 -36.74
C GLN A 30 -46.99 -4.03 -36.05
N VAL A 31 -47.68 -3.26 -36.89
CA VAL A 31 -48.14 -1.88 -36.74
C VAL A 31 -49.58 -1.90 -36.20
N ALA A 32 -49.90 -1.03 -35.24
CA ALA A 32 -51.27 -0.67 -34.93
C ALA A 32 -51.36 0.83 -34.60
N SER A 33 -52.17 1.49 -35.41
CA SER A 33 -52.47 2.93 -35.48
C SER A 33 -53.28 3.44 -34.29
N GLY A 34 -52.89 4.60 -33.75
CA GLY A 34 -53.68 5.36 -32.78
C GLY A 34 -53.22 6.82 -32.72
N THR A 35 -53.97 7.69 -33.39
CA THR A 35 -53.84 9.16 -33.43
C THR A 35 -54.25 9.82 -32.11
N TYR A 36 -53.35 10.54 -31.43
CA TYR A 36 -53.68 11.66 -30.54
C TYR A 36 -52.51 12.67 -30.48
N ALA A 37 -52.85 13.96 -30.63
CA ALA A 37 -51.92 15.10 -30.68
C ALA A 37 -51.41 15.52 -29.27
N PRO A 38 -50.24 16.19 -29.17
CA PRO A 38 -49.53 16.36 -27.90
C PRO A 38 -49.92 17.63 -27.12
N PRO A 39 -49.85 17.61 -25.78
CA PRO A 39 -49.84 18.82 -24.96
C PRO A 39 -48.41 19.40 -24.81
N SER A 40 -48.31 20.72 -24.89
CA SER A 40 -47.10 21.53 -24.84
C SER A 40 -46.46 21.54 -23.44
N ILE A 41 -45.17 21.22 -23.34
CA ILE A 41 -44.35 21.35 -22.12
C ILE A 41 -43.34 22.49 -22.33
N PRO A 42 -43.28 23.51 -21.44
CA PRO A 42 -42.28 24.57 -21.53
C PRO A 42 -40.87 24.04 -21.13
N PRO A 43 -39.78 24.58 -21.70
CA PRO A 43 -38.43 24.09 -21.43
C PRO A 43 -37.98 24.44 -19.99
N PRO A 44 -37.28 23.53 -19.29
CA PRO A 44 -36.79 23.81 -17.95
C PRO A 44 -35.64 24.84 -18.00
N ALA A 45 -35.76 25.86 -17.14
CA ALA A 45 -34.78 26.91 -16.98
C ALA A 45 -33.41 26.35 -16.58
N ALA A 46 -32.36 26.84 -17.23
CA ALA A 46 -30.98 26.56 -16.92
C ALA A 46 -30.69 26.97 -15.46
N ARG A 47 -30.56 25.99 -14.57
CA ARG A 47 -30.09 26.21 -13.21
C ARG A 47 -28.57 26.28 -13.26
N MET A 48 -28.05 27.52 -13.27
CA MET A 48 -26.63 27.77 -13.03
C MET A 48 -26.25 27.14 -11.69
N MET A 49 -25.44 26.07 -11.74
CA MET A 49 -24.82 25.51 -10.54
C MET A 49 -23.73 26.46 -10.08
N SER A 50 -24.05 27.26 -9.06
CA SER A 50 -23.06 27.89 -8.20
C SER A 50 -22.35 26.77 -7.43
N THR A 51 -21.05 26.61 -7.68
CA THR A 51 -20.17 25.76 -6.88
C THR A 51 -20.01 26.37 -5.49
N SER A 52 -20.91 26.03 -4.59
CA SER A 52 -20.74 26.23 -3.16
C SER A 52 -21.05 24.90 -2.49
N SER A 53 -19.99 24.16 -2.18
CA SER A 53 -20.04 22.94 -1.40
C SER A 53 -20.44 23.31 0.03
N THR A 54 -21.74 23.27 0.34
CA THR A 54 -22.24 23.47 1.69
C THR A 54 -21.91 22.24 2.53
N VAL A 55 -20.98 22.39 3.47
CA VAL A 55 -20.73 21.41 4.53
C VAL A 55 -22.04 21.21 5.32
N PRO A 56 -22.52 19.97 5.55
CA PRO A 56 -23.69 19.75 6.40
C PRO A 56 -23.43 20.31 7.79
N ALA A 57 -24.32 21.19 8.26
CA ALA A 57 -24.17 21.83 9.56
C ALA A 57 -24.36 20.80 10.69
N GLY A 58 -23.25 20.42 11.34
CA GLY A 58 -23.28 19.67 12.60
C GLY A 58 -22.59 18.30 12.61
N GLN A 59 -21.37 18.18 12.07
CA GLN A 59 -20.35 17.11 12.25
C GLN A 59 -19.23 17.46 11.24
N ASP A 60 -17.93 17.28 11.41
CA ASP A 60 -17.08 16.64 12.39
C ASP A 60 -15.68 17.27 12.21
N ARG A 61 -14.82 17.22 13.24
CA ARG A 61 -13.39 17.59 13.13
C ARG A 61 -12.63 16.81 12.04
N ASN A 62 -13.25 15.78 11.47
CA ASN A 62 -12.63 14.80 10.59
C ASN A 62 -13.14 14.86 9.13
N TRP A 63 -14.00 15.83 8.79
CA TRP A 63 -14.41 16.03 7.39
C TRP A 63 -13.21 16.53 6.55
N PRO A 64 -12.98 16.02 5.31
CA PRO A 64 -11.82 16.39 4.48
C PRO A 64 -11.98 17.79 3.86
N THR A 65 -11.96 18.82 4.69
CA THR A 65 -11.78 20.21 4.24
C THR A 65 -10.30 20.50 3.96
N VAL A 66 -10.02 21.53 3.16
CA VAL A 66 -8.64 22.03 2.95
C VAL A 66 -7.97 22.34 4.28
N GLU A 67 -8.68 22.96 5.22
CA GLU A 67 -8.16 23.30 6.55
C GLU A 67 -7.82 22.04 7.37
N ASN A 68 -8.67 21.02 7.37
CA ASN A 68 -8.41 19.79 8.11
C ASN A 68 -7.27 18.97 7.50
N ILE A 69 -7.20 18.88 6.16
CA ILE A 69 -6.07 18.22 5.48
C ILE A 69 -4.79 19.00 5.73
N PHE A 70 -4.82 20.34 5.63
CA PHE A 70 -3.66 21.17 5.96
C PHE A 70 -3.16 20.90 7.37
N ARG A 71 -4.05 20.75 8.37
CA ARG A 71 -3.68 20.37 9.76
C ARG A 71 -3.05 18.99 9.87
N GLN A 72 -3.51 18.00 9.09
CA GLN A 72 -2.84 16.68 9.03
C GLN A 72 -1.42 16.79 8.47
N LEU A 73 -1.18 17.78 7.59
CA LEU A 73 0.09 18.02 6.92
C LEU A 73 0.98 19.09 7.59
N GLU A 74 0.45 19.85 8.56
CA GLU A 74 1.03 21.08 9.17
C GLU A 74 2.43 20.88 9.80
N TYR A 75 2.88 19.64 9.88
CA TYR A 75 4.23 19.26 10.26
C TYR A 75 5.28 19.41 9.13
N CYS A 76 4.90 19.92 7.94
CA CYS A 76 5.75 19.99 6.73
C CYS A 76 5.78 21.39 6.05
N VAL A 77 6.50 21.54 4.93
CA VAL A 77 6.85 22.82 4.27
C VAL A 77 5.63 23.60 3.74
N ALA A 78 5.34 24.76 4.34
CA ALA A 78 4.08 25.51 4.22
C ALA A 78 3.56 25.81 2.79
N ASP A 79 4.44 26.11 1.83
CA ASP A 79 4.00 26.67 0.54
C ASP A 79 3.40 25.61 -0.41
N GLN A 80 3.86 24.36 -0.34
CA GLN A 80 3.32 23.26 -1.17
C GLN A 80 2.12 22.57 -0.53
N LEU A 81 1.98 22.65 0.81
CA LEU A 81 0.92 21.96 1.54
C LEU A 81 -0.48 22.39 1.15
N ARG A 82 -0.66 23.69 0.89
CA ARG A 82 -1.97 24.21 0.50
C ARG A 82 -2.39 23.66 -0.86
N ALA A 83 -1.47 23.64 -1.82
CA ALA A 83 -1.74 23.09 -3.15
C ALA A 83 -2.05 21.57 -3.08
N ILE A 84 -1.30 20.82 -2.27
CA ILE A 84 -1.57 19.38 -2.03
C ILE A 84 -2.96 19.20 -1.41
N ALA A 85 -3.29 19.96 -0.36
CA ALA A 85 -4.59 19.87 0.30
C ALA A 85 -5.74 20.24 -0.64
N GLU A 86 -5.60 21.32 -1.41
CA GLU A 86 -6.58 21.74 -2.42
C GLU A 86 -6.77 20.65 -3.49
N ARG A 87 -5.68 20.00 -3.96
CA ARG A 87 -5.76 18.88 -4.90
C ARG A 87 -6.53 17.71 -4.30
N ILE A 88 -6.14 17.23 -3.11
CA ILE A 88 -6.76 16.08 -2.42
C ILE A 88 -8.27 16.29 -2.27
N VAL A 89 -8.69 17.51 -1.88
CA VAL A 89 -10.12 17.87 -1.80
C VAL A 89 -10.77 17.90 -3.18
N SER A 90 -10.12 18.50 -4.17
CA SER A 90 -10.71 18.67 -5.52
C SER A 90 -11.02 17.35 -6.21
N VAL A 91 -10.21 16.31 -5.95
CA VAL A 91 -10.40 14.96 -6.50
C VAL A 91 -11.16 14.02 -5.56
N GLN A 92 -11.66 14.53 -4.43
CA GLN A 92 -12.36 13.76 -3.39
C GLN A 92 -11.57 12.52 -2.95
N ALA A 93 -10.24 12.65 -2.84
CA ALA A 93 -9.36 11.51 -2.61
C ALA A 93 -9.71 10.76 -1.32
N VAL A 94 -9.98 11.49 -0.22
CA VAL A 94 -10.26 10.89 1.09
C VAL A 94 -11.58 10.12 1.05
N GLU A 95 -12.61 10.70 0.44
CA GLU A 95 -13.92 10.08 0.29
C GLU A 95 -13.86 8.84 -0.60
N ASN A 96 -13.16 8.92 -1.74
CA ASN A 96 -12.97 7.80 -2.66
C ASN A 96 -12.21 6.64 -1.99
N ILE A 97 -11.20 6.95 -1.18
CA ILE A 97 -10.49 5.94 -0.39
C ILE A 97 -11.42 5.36 0.68
N ALA A 98 -12.12 6.19 1.45
CA ALA A 98 -13.04 5.76 2.50
C ALA A 98 -14.13 4.83 1.96
N GLU A 99 -14.74 5.17 0.83
CA GLU A 99 -15.77 4.36 0.18
C GLU A 99 -15.19 3.04 -0.33
N ARG A 100 -14.10 3.09 -1.12
CA ARG A 100 -13.52 1.88 -1.73
C ARG A 100 -12.99 0.92 -0.68
N TRP A 101 -12.41 1.44 0.39
CA TRP A 101 -11.81 0.66 1.47
C TRP A 101 -12.76 0.38 2.62
N ASN A 102 -14.01 0.85 2.52
CA ASN A 102 -15.00 0.79 3.60
C ASN A 102 -14.41 1.24 4.95
N LEU A 103 -13.61 2.31 4.92
CA LEU A 103 -12.96 2.88 6.09
C LEU A 103 -13.77 4.05 6.66
N PRO A 104 -13.84 4.20 7.98
CA PRO A 104 -14.29 5.43 8.60
C PRO A 104 -13.47 6.64 8.10
N LEU A 105 -14.14 7.77 7.87
CA LEU A 105 -13.52 8.96 7.28
C LEU A 105 -12.35 9.51 8.13
N ASP A 106 -12.43 9.33 9.45
CA ASP A 106 -11.39 9.70 10.41
C ASP A 106 -10.14 8.82 10.33
N GLN A 107 -10.27 7.60 9.82
CA GLN A 107 -9.13 6.76 9.47
C GLN A 107 -8.60 7.12 8.08
N ALA A 108 -9.47 7.25 7.08
CA ALA A 108 -9.08 7.54 5.71
C ALA A 108 -8.32 8.88 5.57
N ILE A 109 -8.74 9.92 6.30
CA ILE A 109 -8.07 11.23 6.27
C ILE A 109 -6.61 11.18 6.72
N LYS A 110 -6.18 10.17 7.48
CA LYS A 110 -4.77 10.03 7.90
C LYS A 110 -3.86 9.61 6.75
N LEU A 111 -4.39 8.94 5.73
CA LEU A 111 -3.63 8.50 4.56
C LEU A 111 -3.05 9.67 3.76
N VAL A 112 -3.64 10.88 3.85
CA VAL A 112 -3.14 12.09 3.16
C VAL A 112 -1.68 12.42 3.48
N LYS A 113 -1.16 11.93 4.61
CA LYS A 113 0.25 12.07 4.98
C LYS A 113 1.19 11.47 3.95
N LEU A 114 0.75 10.43 3.22
CA LEU A 114 1.53 9.80 2.15
C LEU A 114 1.85 10.76 1.00
N ALA A 115 1.03 11.80 0.78
CA ALA A 115 1.27 12.82 -0.25
C ALA A 115 2.57 13.62 -0.06
N LEU A 116 3.22 13.47 1.10
CA LEU A 116 4.46 14.14 1.46
C LEU A 116 5.70 13.32 1.13
N PHE A 117 5.53 12.08 0.67
CA PHE A 117 6.61 11.12 0.49
C PHE A 117 6.62 10.59 -0.94
N ASP A 118 7.81 10.36 -1.47
CA ASP A 118 7.95 9.42 -2.59
C ASP A 118 7.74 8.00 -2.02
N VAL A 119 6.99 7.15 -2.72
CA VAL A 119 6.72 5.77 -2.28
C VAL A 119 7.39 4.78 -3.24
N VAL A 120 8.33 4.00 -2.72
CA VAL A 120 8.97 2.89 -3.45
C VAL A 120 8.58 1.57 -2.79
N ILE A 121 8.05 0.64 -3.58
CA ILE A 121 7.80 -0.73 -3.15
C ILE A 121 8.92 -1.63 -3.65
N TYR A 122 9.65 -2.22 -2.71
CA TYR A 122 10.71 -3.17 -2.96
C TYR A 122 10.19 -4.61 -2.84
N VAL A 123 10.11 -5.30 -3.96
CA VAL A 123 9.31 -6.52 -4.11
C VAL A 123 10.18 -7.75 -4.30
N ASP A 124 9.93 -8.77 -3.48
CA ASP A 124 10.50 -10.10 -3.67
C ASP A 124 9.91 -10.79 -4.90
N ASP A 125 10.79 -11.17 -5.82
CA ASP A 125 10.52 -11.94 -7.04
C ASP A 125 11.39 -13.21 -7.09
N SER A 126 11.76 -13.75 -5.92
CA SER A 126 12.48 -15.01 -5.79
C SER A 126 11.65 -16.22 -6.24
N ALA A 127 12.29 -17.38 -6.35
CA ALA A 127 11.62 -18.61 -6.76
C ALA A 127 10.54 -19.09 -5.77
N SER A 128 10.62 -18.75 -4.49
CA SER A 128 9.66 -19.20 -3.47
C SER A 128 8.29 -18.55 -3.64
N MET A 129 8.25 -17.31 -4.13
CA MET A 129 7.02 -16.56 -4.37
C MET A 129 6.04 -17.32 -5.30
N GLU A 130 6.54 -17.95 -6.36
CA GLU A 130 5.69 -18.68 -7.31
C GLU A 130 5.53 -20.17 -6.92
N ARG A 131 6.60 -20.81 -6.45
CA ARG A 131 6.63 -22.27 -6.25
C ARG A 131 5.94 -22.73 -4.99
N MET A 132 5.82 -21.85 -3.99
CA MET A 132 5.22 -22.17 -2.70
C MET A 132 3.73 -21.75 -2.68
N GLU A 133 2.96 -22.39 -1.80
CA GLU A 133 1.55 -22.03 -1.54
C GLU A 133 0.63 -22.02 -2.79
N GLY A 134 1.02 -22.71 -3.86
CA GLY A 134 0.24 -22.78 -5.10
C GLY A 134 0.11 -21.43 -5.82
N GLY A 135 1.09 -20.53 -5.69
CA GLY A 135 1.08 -19.20 -6.31
C GLY A 135 0.26 -18.14 -5.56
N GLN A 136 -0.30 -18.48 -4.39
CA GLN A 136 -1.07 -17.52 -3.58
C GLN A 136 -0.26 -16.31 -3.15
N ARG A 137 1.05 -16.45 -2.93
CA ARG A 137 1.96 -15.33 -2.58
C ARG A 137 1.96 -14.26 -3.67
N VAL A 138 2.05 -14.67 -4.94
CA VAL A 138 1.98 -13.74 -6.10
C VAL A 138 0.60 -13.06 -6.17
N GLN A 139 -0.48 -13.79 -5.92
CA GLN A 139 -1.83 -13.21 -5.91
C GLN A 139 -2.00 -12.18 -4.78
N GLN A 140 -1.49 -12.47 -3.58
CA GLN A 140 -1.49 -11.55 -2.45
C GLN A 140 -0.67 -10.29 -2.76
N LEU A 141 0.54 -10.46 -3.29
CA LEU A 141 1.39 -9.35 -3.74
C LEU A 141 0.66 -8.47 -4.75
N HIS A 142 0.03 -9.05 -5.78
CA HIS A 142 -0.74 -8.32 -6.78
C HIS A 142 -1.84 -7.48 -6.13
N ASN A 143 -2.59 -8.06 -5.19
CA ASN A 143 -3.68 -7.38 -4.50
C ASN A 143 -3.15 -6.21 -3.65
N ILE A 144 -2.06 -6.41 -2.90
CA ILE A 144 -1.43 -5.36 -2.08
C ILE A 144 -0.98 -4.21 -2.98
N LEU A 145 -0.21 -4.50 -4.02
CA LEU A 145 0.31 -3.48 -4.94
C LEU A 145 -0.81 -2.71 -5.64
N SER A 146 -1.89 -3.39 -6.04
CA SER A 146 -3.05 -2.74 -6.67
C SER A 146 -3.74 -1.74 -5.74
N GLN A 147 -3.86 -2.07 -4.45
CA GLN A 147 -4.47 -1.18 -3.46
C GLN A 147 -3.55 -0.01 -3.12
N ILE A 148 -2.24 -0.26 -2.95
CA ILE A 148 -1.25 0.80 -2.74
C ILE A 148 -1.27 1.78 -3.91
N ALA A 149 -1.18 1.28 -5.15
CA ALA A 149 -1.18 2.11 -6.35
C ALA A 149 -2.46 2.96 -6.47
N PHE A 150 -3.63 2.39 -6.16
CA PHE A 150 -4.88 3.15 -6.11
C PHE A 150 -4.85 4.28 -5.07
N CYS A 151 -4.43 3.97 -3.84
CA CYS A 151 -4.41 4.94 -2.75
C CYS A 151 -3.43 6.08 -3.02
N THR A 152 -2.19 5.77 -3.37
CA THR A 152 -1.15 6.76 -3.60
C THR A 152 -1.43 7.61 -4.84
N ALA A 153 -2.04 7.06 -5.90
CA ALA A 153 -2.38 7.84 -7.11
C ALA A 153 -3.46 8.90 -6.87
N LEU A 154 -4.33 8.71 -5.86
CA LEU A 154 -5.28 9.74 -5.44
C LEU A 154 -4.60 10.82 -4.60
N LEU A 155 -3.58 10.43 -3.83
CA LEU A 155 -2.91 11.27 -2.86
C LEU A 155 -1.70 11.99 -3.41
N ASP A 156 -1.10 11.54 -4.51
CA ASP A 156 0.16 12.06 -5.05
C ASP A 156 0.17 12.21 -6.58
N ASP A 157 1.12 13.04 -7.00
CA ASP A 157 1.53 13.47 -8.32
C ASP A 157 1.79 12.35 -9.30
N ASP A 158 2.72 11.52 -8.87
CA ASP A 158 3.67 10.74 -9.64
C ASP A 158 3.42 9.24 -9.53
N GLY A 159 2.71 8.77 -8.49
CA GLY A 159 2.38 7.38 -8.26
C GLY A 159 3.41 6.67 -7.40
N ILE A 160 3.50 5.33 -7.51
CA ILE A 160 4.55 4.55 -6.85
C ILE A 160 5.59 4.06 -7.84
N ASP A 161 6.80 3.85 -7.33
CA ASP A 161 7.82 3.07 -8.01
C ASP A 161 7.86 1.65 -7.43
N ILE A 162 8.07 0.66 -8.29
CA ILE A 162 8.18 -0.75 -7.89
C ILE A 162 9.53 -1.27 -8.35
N GLU A 163 10.40 -1.61 -7.40
CA GLU A 163 11.73 -2.16 -7.64
C GLU A 163 11.74 -3.63 -7.19
N PHE A 164 12.17 -4.54 -8.07
CA PHE A 164 12.25 -5.97 -7.72
C PHE A 164 13.62 -6.33 -7.18
N ILE A 165 13.72 -7.39 -6.36
CA ILE A 165 15.02 -7.92 -5.90
C ILE A 165 15.85 -8.39 -7.11
N ASN A 166 15.28 -9.21 -7.98
CA ASN A 166 16.00 -9.95 -9.01
C ASN A 166 15.78 -9.43 -10.43
N ALA A 167 14.60 -8.88 -10.74
CA ALA A 167 14.30 -8.41 -12.09
C ALA A 167 15.27 -7.28 -12.50
N PRO A 168 15.70 -7.24 -13.77
CA PRO A 168 16.57 -6.19 -14.29
C PRO A 168 15.79 -4.92 -14.70
N PHE A 169 14.48 -4.91 -14.47
CA PHE A 169 13.59 -3.80 -14.79
C PHE A 169 12.80 -3.41 -13.53
N ASN A 170 12.21 -2.22 -13.57
CA ASN A 170 11.33 -1.70 -12.53
C ASN A 170 10.04 -1.13 -13.13
N GLY A 171 9.06 -0.91 -12.27
CA GLY A 171 7.89 -0.09 -12.57
C GLY A 171 8.12 1.32 -12.07
N LYS A 172 7.85 2.32 -12.91
CA LYS A 172 7.94 3.73 -12.53
C LYS A 172 6.58 4.38 -12.67
N ASN A 173 6.24 5.24 -11.72
CA ASN A 173 5.03 6.05 -11.76
C ASN A 173 3.73 5.24 -11.93
N ILE A 174 3.67 4.07 -11.27
CA ILE A 174 2.54 3.15 -11.27
C ILE A 174 1.39 3.77 -10.47
N ARG A 175 0.20 3.85 -11.07
CA ARG A 175 -0.97 4.56 -10.52
C ARG A 175 -2.25 3.74 -10.47
N ASN A 176 -2.27 2.54 -11.03
CA ASN A 176 -3.47 1.71 -11.06
C ASN A 176 -3.16 0.21 -11.15
N ALA A 177 -4.20 -0.59 -10.93
CA ALA A 177 -4.12 -2.04 -10.91
C ALA A 177 -3.71 -2.65 -12.26
N ASP A 178 -4.10 -2.05 -13.39
CA ASP A 178 -3.76 -2.57 -14.72
C ASP A 178 -2.25 -2.45 -14.96
N GLN A 179 -1.64 -1.33 -14.59
CA GLN A 179 -0.18 -1.15 -14.65
C GLN A 179 0.56 -2.11 -13.72
N VAL A 180 0.00 -2.39 -12.53
CA VAL A 180 0.54 -3.42 -11.62
C VAL A 180 0.47 -4.79 -12.27
N HIS A 181 -0.67 -5.14 -12.87
CA HIS A 181 -0.89 -6.41 -13.56
C HIS A 181 0.13 -6.60 -14.69
N ASP A 182 0.26 -5.62 -15.59
CA ASP A 182 1.19 -5.66 -16.72
C ASP A 182 2.65 -5.78 -16.27
N LEU A 183 3.00 -5.13 -15.16
CA LEU A 183 4.34 -5.20 -14.59
C LEU A 183 4.62 -6.60 -14.04
N LEU A 184 3.72 -7.14 -13.20
CA LEU A 184 3.89 -8.45 -12.58
C LEU A 184 3.83 -9.60 -13.59
N PHE A 185 3.05 -9.46 -14.66
CA PHE A 185 2.96 -10.46 -15.74
C PHE A 185 4.32 -10.70 -16.43
N ARG A 186 5.20 -9.69 -16.42
CA ARG A 186 6.55 -9.77 -17.03
C ARG A 186 7.60 -10.36 -16.10
N VAL A 187 7.30 -10.50 -14.80
CA VAL A 187 8.25 -10.96 -13.79
C VAL A 187 8.52 -12.44 -13.98
N GLN A 188 9.79 -12.82 -13.91
CA GLN A 188 10.20 -14.21 -13.81
C GLN A 188 10.61 -14.48 -12.36
N TYR A 189 9.79 -15.24 -11.63
CA TYR A 189 10.03 -15.56 -10.22
C TYR A 189 11.16 -16.58 -10.08
N LYS A 190 12.38 -16.10 -9.80
CA LYS A 190 13.60 -16.92 -9.80
C LYS A 190 14.70 -16.32 -8.94
N TYR A 191 15.72 -17.15 -8.68
CA TYR A 191 16.87 -16.84 -7.81
C TYR A 191 16.47 -16.68 -6.35
N ASN A 192 17.43 -16.24 -5.54
CA ASN A 192 17.34 -16.13 -4.08
C ASN A 192 16.96 -14.71 -3.66
N THR A 193 16.44 -14.58 -2.44
CA THR A 193 16.10 -13.30 -1.79
C THR A 193 17.36 -12.57 -1.30
N ARG A 194 18.15 -11.99 -2.20
CA ARG A 194 19.32 -11.14 -1.84
C ARG A 194 18.90 -9.74 -1.39
N LEU A 195 18.03 -9.70 -0.38
CA LEU A 195 17.32 -8.54 0.16
C LEU A 195 18.21 -7.31 0.38
N GLY A 196 19.26 -7.42 1.19
CA GLY A 196 20.12 -6.30 1.59
C GLY A 196 21.03 -5.83 0.47
N THR A 197 21.66 -6.76 -0.24
CA THR A 197 22.57 -6.41 -1.35
C THR A 197 21.83 -5.68 -2.46
N GLN A 198 20.66 -6.16 -2.86
CA GLN A 198 19.89 -5.56 -3.95
C GLN A 198 19.23 -4.24 -3.52
N MET A 199 18.71 -4.15 -2.28
CA MET A 199 18.17 -2.89 -1.73
C MET A 199 19.24 -1.80 -1.74
N ARG A 200 20.46 -2.14 -1.31
CA ARG A 200 21.59 -1.21 -1.37
C ARG A 200 21.86 -0.73 -2.79
N ALA A 201 22.03 -1.66 -3.72
CA ALA A 201 22.47 -1.33 -5.07
C ALA A 201 21.42 -0.54 -5.87
N LYS A 202 20.15 -0.94 -5.76
CA LYS A 202 19.04 -0.43 -6.58
C LYS A 202 18.36 0.80 -5.98
N ILE A 203 18.37 0.94 -4.65
CA ILE A 203 17.58 1.98 -3.97
C ILE A 203 18.47 2.88 -3.11
N LEU A 204 19.14 2.33 -2.09
CA LEU A 204 19.77 3.16 -1.07
C LEU A 204 21.05 3.86 -1.51
N ASP A 205 21.94 3.20 -2.25
CA ASP A 205 23.15 3.86 -2.76
C ASP A 205 22.78 5.02 -3.73
N PRO A 206 21.83 4.88 -4.69
CA PRO A 206 21.30 6.01 -5.45
C PRO A 206 20.67 7.11 -4.59
N PHE A 207 19.74 6.74 -3.69
CA PHE A 207 19.02 7.69 -2.86
C PHE A 207 19.95 8.53 -1.97
N VAL A 208 20.94 7.89 -1.33
CA VAL A 208 21.95 8.56 -0.51
C VAL A 208 22.81 9.51 -1.34
N ARG A 209 23.16 9.16 -2.58
CA ARG A 209 23.90 10.08 -3.47
C ARG A 209 23.09 11.33 -3.79
N ASP A 210 21.80 11.18 -4.06
CA ASP A 210 20.93 12.33 -4.35
C ASP A 210 20.73 13.19 -3.09
N ALA A 211 20.64 12.56 -1.91
CA ALA A 211 20.64 13.26 -0.62
C ALA A 211 21.93 14.07 -0.39
N GLN A 212 23.09 13.48 -0.65
CA GLN A 212 24.39 14.15 -0.51
C GLN A 212 24.54 15.34 -1.49
N ARG A 213 23.88 15.28 -2.65
CA ARG A 213 23.82 16.36 -3.64
C ARG A 213 22.75 17.41 -3.35
N GLY A 214 21.94 17.24 -2.31
CA GLY A 214 20.82 18.15 -2.04
C GLY A 214 19.71 18.09 -3.08
N GLN A 215 19.52 16.93 -3.72
CA GLN A 215 18.60 16.75 -4.86
C GLN A 215 17.26 16.11 -4.48
N LEU A 216 17.11 15.60 -3.25
CA LEU A 216 15.83 15.04 -2.82
C LEU A 216 14.74 16.11 -2.80
N LYS A 217 13.55 15.73 -3.30
CA LYS A 217 12.35 16.57 -3.36
C LYS A 217 11.35 16.22 -2.28
N LYS A 218 11.20 14.94 -1.97
CA LYS A 218 10.42 14.41 -0.86
C LYS A 218 11.26 13.37 -0.09
N PRO A 219 10.94 13.12 1.19
CA PRO A 219 11.41 11.92 1.88
C PRO A 219 10.87 10.66 1.20
N LEU A 220 11.54 9.53 1.42
CA LEU A 220 11.16 8.24 0.87
C LEU A 220 10.43 7.38 1.90
N VAL A 221 9.31 6.77 1.52
CA VAL A 221 8.75 5.59 2.19
C VAL A 221 9.14 4.37 1.37
N LEU A 222 10.00 3.52 1.93
CA LEU A 222 10.46 2.29 1.31
C LEU A 222 9.73 1.09 1.92
N ILE A 223 8.78 0.51 1.19
CA ILE A 223 8.00 -0.66 1.62
C ILE A 223 8.58 -1.92 0.98
N THR A 224 9.14 -2.79 1.80
CA THR A 224 9.67 -4.08 1.38
C THR A 224 8.62 -5.16 1.57
N ILE A 225 8.27 -5.89 0.50
CA ILE A 225 7.33 -7.01 0.54
C ILE A 225 8.09 -8.30 0.20
N THR A 226 8.12 -9.25 1.13
CA THR A 226 8.85 -10.52 0.97
C THR A 226 8.13 -11.70 1.62
N ASP A 227 8.40 -12.91 1.13
CA ASP A 227 7.90 -14.18 1.65
C ASP A 227 8.96 -14.98 2.44
N GLY A 228 10.14 -14.41 2.66
CA GLY A 228 11.30 -15.12 3.19
C GLY A 228 12.33 -14.23 3.88
N GLU A 229 13.27 -14.88 4.58
CA GLU A 229 14.48 -14.21 5.07
C GLU A 229 15.55 -14.10 3.95
N PRO A 230 16.62 -13.30 4.14
CA PRO A 230 17.67 -13.17 3.14
C PRO A 230 18.35 -14.50 2.78
N GLN A 231 18.50 -14.77 1.48
CA GLN A 231 19.15 -15.97 0.94
C GLN A 231 20.21 -15.62 -0.10
N GLY A 232 21.33 -16.34 -0.10
CA GLY A 232 22.44 -16.10 -1.04
C GLY A 232 23.25 -14.83 -0.72
N GLU A 233 23.17 -14.34 0.51
CA GLU A 233 23.98 -13.26 1.08
C GLU A 233 24.09 -13.45 2.61
N PRO A 234 24.98 -12.72 3.31
CA PRO A 234 24.96 -12.70 4.77
C PRO A 234 23.62 -12.19 5.31
N ARG A 235 23.00 -12.91 6.25
CA ARG A 235 21.70 -12.54 6.85
C ARG A 235 21.71 -11.14 7.47
N ASN A 236 22.85 -10.71 8.01
CA ASN A 236 23.03 -9.38 8.60
C ASN A 236 23.19 -8.24 7.56
N MET A 237 23.31 -8.55 6.26
CA MET A 237 23.55 -7.55 5.21
C MET A 237 22.50 -6.43 5.22
N ILE A 238 21.23 -6.77 5.42
CA ILE A 238 20.15 -5.77 5.49
C ILE A 238 20.35 -4.76 6.64
N TYR A 239 20.76 -5.24 7.81
CA TYR A 239 21.03 -4.40 8.98
C TYR A 239 22.18 -3.43 8.69
N ASP A 240 23.27 -3.94 8.14
CA ASP A 240 24.45 -3.15 7.80
C ASP A 240 24.14 -2.08 6.75
N VAL A 241 23.29 -2.43 5.78
CA VAL A 241 22.84 -1.53 4.72
C VAL A 241 21.98 -0.39 5.26
N ILE A 242 21.00 -0.69 6.12
CA ILE A 242 20.14 0.32 6.76
C ILE A 242 20.97 1.25 7.66
N LEU A 243 21.83 0.68 8.52
CA LEU A 243 22.71 1.46 9.40
C LEU A 243 23.65 2.36 8.62
N LYS A 244 24.20 1.87 7.51
CA LYS A 244 25.05 2.68 6.63
C LYS A 244 24.26 3.83 6.00
N ALA A 245 23.06 3.56 5.48
CA ALA A 245 22.22 4.60 4.90
C ALA A 245 21.86 5.67 5.94
N ASP A 246 21.38 5.29 7.13
CA ASP A 246 21.08 6.22 8.23
C ASP A 246 22.31 7.07 8.60
N LYS A 247 23.49 6.44 8.74
CA LYS A 247 24.74 7.16 9.03
C LYS A 247 25.10 8.20 7.96
N GLU A 248 24.91 7.88 6.69
CA GLU A 248 25.21 8.82 5.60
C GLU A 248 24.16 9.93 5.48
N LEU A 249 22.87 9.59 5.62
CA LEU A 249 21.76 10.55 5.56
C LEU A 249 21.83 11.58 6.69
N ARG A 250 22.27 11.17 7.89
CA ARG A 250 22.54 12.08 9.03
C ARG A 250 23.55 13.19 8.73
N LYS A 251 24.44 13.00 7.76
CA LYS A 251 25.43 14.01 7.35
C LYS A 251 24.88 15.00 6.33
N THR A 252 23.70 14.75 5.79
CA THR A 252 23.03 15.62 4.82
C THR A 252 22.08 16.58 5.53
N ARG A 253 21.59 17.59 4.82
CA ARG A 253 20.52 18.49 5.31
C ARG A 253 19.21 17.76 5.65
N TYR A 254 19.03 16.54 5.13
CA TYR A 254 17.79 15.77 5.29
C TYR A 254 17.76 14.94 6.58
N GLY A 255 18.93 14.59 7.12
CA GLY A 255 19.01 13.81 8.35
C GLY A 255 18.42 12.40 8.22
N ARG A 256 18.12 11.77 9.37
CA ARG A 256 17.50 10.43 9.41
C ARG A 256 16.09 10.40 8.82
N ASP A 257 15.40 11.53 8.84
CA ASP A 257 14.01 11.69 8.38
C ASP A 257 13.92 11.78 6.84
N ALA A 258 15.01 11.50 6.12
CA ALA A 258 14.99 11.40 4.67
C ALA A 258 14.29 10.12 4.19
N ILE A 259 14.23 9.08 5.01
CA ILE A 259 13.67 7.77 4.63
C ILE A 259 12.98 7.10 5.83
N SER A 260 11.82 6.49 5.57
CA SER A 260 11.19 5.53 6.45
C SER A 260 11.23 4.14 5.82
N TYR A 261 11.50 3.11 6.63
CA TYR A 261 11.54 1.72 6.18
C TYR A 261 10.33 0.96 6.71
N GLN A 262 9.65 0.23 5.83
CA GLN A 262 8.58 -0.69 6.16
C GLN A 262 8.94 -2.08 5.63
N PHE A 263 8.72 -3.11 6.42
CA PHE A 263 8.77 -4.50 5.99
C PHE A 263 7.40 -5.14 6.15
N ALA A 264 7.03 -5.97 5.17
CA ALA A 264 5.76 -6.64 5.14
C ALA A 264 5.91 -8.07 4.63
N GLN A 265 5.26 -8.99 5.33
CA GLN A 265 5.25 -10.39 4.95
C GLN A 265 4.11 -10.72 3.97
N VAL A 266 4.43 -11.53 2.97
CA VAL A 266 3.46 -12.27 2.15
C VAL A 266 3.64 -13.78 2.36
N GLY A 267 2.56 -14.54 2.25
CA GLY A 267 2.57 -15.99 2.55
C GLY A 267 2.65 -16.30 4.05
N ASN A 268 2.82 -17.59 4.37
CA ASN A 268 2.76 -18.13 5.74
C ASN A 268 4.11 -18.67 6.25
N ASP A 269 5.22 -18.27 5.63
CA ASP A 269 6.54 -18.74 6.02
C ASP A 269 6.92 -18.26 7.43
N ARG A 270 7.19 -19.22 8.32
CA ARG A 270 7.53 -18.91 9.71
C ARG A 270 8.91 -18.27 9.87
N GLN A 271 9.87 -18.62 9.02
CA GLN A 271 11.21 -18.02 9.08
C GLN A 271 11.16 -16.55 8.66
N ALA A 272 10.33 -16.22 7.65
CA ALA A 272 10.06 -14.83 7.29
C ALA A 272 9.46 -14.06 8.47
N GLN A 273 8.47 -14.65 9.14
CA GLN A 273 7.84 -14.04 10.33
C GLN A 273 8.85 -13.78 11.45
N ASP A 274 9.63 -14.81 11.82
CA ASP A 274 10.64 -14.70 12.88
C ASP A 274 11.71 -13.64 12.52
N PHE A 275 12.14 -13.60 11.26
CA PHE A 275 13.09 -12.61 10.76
C PHE A 275 12.56 -11.17 10.81
N LEU A 276 11.29 -10.93 10.47
CA LEU A 276 10.69 -9.59 10.58
C LEU A 276 10.56 -9.16 12.05
N GLY A 277 10.19 -10.07 12.95
CA GLY A 277 10.18 -9.81 14.39
C GLY A 277 11.57 -9.42 14.92
N GLU A 278 12.62 -10.10 14.45
CA GLU A 278 14.00 -9.74 14.81
C GLU A 278 14.41 -8.36 14.29
N LEU A 279 13.97 -7.95 13.09
CA LEU A 279 14.25 -6.60 12.56
C LEU A 279 13.60 -5.53 13.43
N ASP A 280 12.33 -5.74 13.81
CA ASP A 280 11.53 -4.81 14.59
C ASP A 280 12.06 -4.65 16.04
N GLU A 281 12.54 -5.74 16.65
CA GLU A 281 13.08 -5.75 18.01
C GLU A 281 14.59 -5.43 18.10
N ASP A 282 15.31 -5.29 16.97
CA ASP A 282 16.75 -5.06 16.96
C ASP A 282 17.12 -3.69 17.57
N ARG A 283 17.99 -3.69 18.57
CA ARG A 283 18.39 -2.47 19.30
C ARG A 283 19.09 -1.41 18.45
N ARG A 284 19.58 -1.76 17.26
CA ARG A 284 20.34 -0.86 16.37
C ARG A 284 19.44 -0.25 15.31
N ILE A 285 18.46 -1.02 14.80
CA ILE A 285 17.61 -0.59 13.67
C ILE A 285 16.10 -0.60 13.95
N GLY A 286 15.61 -1.17 15.04
CA GLY A 286 14.17 -1.22 15.36
C GLY A 286 13.53 0.17 15.42
N ASP A 287 14.27 1.18 15.89
CA ASP A 287 13.84 2.60 15.84
C ASP A 287 13.84 3.22 14.42
N LEU A 288 14.28 2.49 13.39
CA LEU A 288 14.37 2.94 11.99
C LEU A 288 13.39 2.21 11.06
N VAL A 289 12.87 1.05 11.48
CA VAL A 289 12.05 0.17 10.63
C VAL A 289 10.71 -0.09 11.32
N ASP A 290 9.64 -0.21 10.54
CA ASP A 290 8.38 -0.81 10.98
C ASP A 290 8.20 -2.15 10.28
N CYS A 291 7.58 -3.11 10.97
CA CYS A 291 7.28 -4.43 10.43
C CYS A 291 5.79 -4.74 10.60
N THR A 292 5.14 -5.14 9.49
CA THR A 292 3.75 -5.60 9.49
C THR A 292 3.71 -7.07 9.10
N SER A 293 3.15 -7.91 9.98
CA SER A 293 2.99 -9.34 9.70
C SER A 293 1.87 -9.57 8.67
N ARG A 294 1.76 -10.80 8.16
CA ARG A 294 0.66 -11.18 7.26
C ARG A 294 -0.70 -10.92 7.92
N TYR A 295 -1.70 -10.59 7.10
CA TYR A 295 -3.05 -10.20 7.54
C TYR A 295 -3.65 -11.12 8.61
N GLU A 296 -3.57 -12.45 8.46
CA GLU A 296 -4.24 -13.34 9.40
C GLU A 296 -3.65 -13.25 10.82
N LEU A 297 -2.34 -13.08 10.96
CA LEU A 297 -1.69 -12.95 12.27
C LEU A 297 -2.03 -11.61 12.91
N GLU A 298 -1.97 -10.53 12.14
CA GLU A 298 -2.36 -9.20 12.60
C GLU A 298 -3.84 -9.18 13.00
N ALA A 299 -4.71 -9.84 12.24
CA ALA A 299 -6.14 -9.94 12.55
C ALA A 299 -6.41 -10.75 13.82
N GLU A 300 -5.69 -11.85 14.05
CA GLU A 300 -5.78 -12.64 15.29
C GLU A 300 -5.35 -11.82 16.50
N GLU A 301 -4.22 -11.13 16.40
CA GLU A 301 -3.71 -10.28 17.48
C GLU A 301 -4.61 -9.07 17.74
N TRP A 302 -5.10 -8.43 16.67
CA TRP A 302 -6.04 -7.33 16.75
C TRP A 302 -7.34 -7.76 17.42
N MET A 303 -7.94 -8.89 16.99
CA MET A 303 -9.16 -9.43 17.59
C MET A 303 -8.98 -9.70 19.09
N ARG A 304 -7.81 -10.24 19.48
CA ARG A 304 -7.47 -10.48 20.90
C ARG A 304 -7.47 -9.18 21.71
N LYS A 305 -7.01 -8.07 21.11
CA LYS A 305 -6.80 -6.79 21.80
C LYS A 305 -8.02 -5.87 21.77
N THR A 306 -8.72 -5.79 20.63
CA THR A 306 -9.80 -4.82 20.40
C THR A 306 -11.19 -5.45 20.50
N GLN A 307 -11.27 -6.78 20.50
CA GLN A 307 -12.53 -7.54 20.41
C GLN A 307 -13.35 -7.21 19.15
N SER A 308 -12.72 -6.69 18.10
CA SER A 308 -13.30 -6.38 16.80
C SER A 308 -12.45 -7.03 15.70
N PRO A 309 -13.05 -7.50 14.58
CA PRO A 309 -12.25 -7.95 13.45
C PRO A 309 -11.44 -6.78 12.85
N LEU A 310 -10.24 -7.08 12.37
CA LEU A 310 -9.45 -6.19 11.52
C LEU A 310 -9.87 -6.43 10.06
N SER A 311 -10.20 -5.40 9.31
CA SER A 311 -10.41 -5.55 7.86
C SER A 311 -9.08 -5.61 7.11
N ARG A 312 -9.08 -6.15 5.88
CA ARG A 312 -7.87 -6.16 5.03
C ARG A 312 -7.43 -4.74 4.69
N GLU A 313 -8.39 -3.84 4.59
CA GLU A 313 -8.20 -2.44 4.27
C GLU A 313 -7.63 -1.65 5.47
N GLU A 314 -8.04 -1.97 6.71
CA GLU A 314 -7.41 -1.45 7.92
C GLU A 314 -5.96 -1.95 8.07
N TRP A 315 -5.72 -3.21 7.72
CA TRP A 315 -4.36 -3.76 7.63
C TRP A 315 -3.51 -3.04 6.58
N LEU A 316 -4.08 -2.74 5.39
CA LEU A 316 -3.40 -1.93 4.37
C LEU A 316 -3.10 -0.51 4.85
N ALA A 317 -4.03 0.09 5.60
CA ALA A 317 -3.79 1.39 6.22
C ALA A 317 -2.65 1.32 7.25
N LYS A 318 -2.55 0.23 8.04
CA LYS A 318 -1.40 0.00 8.94
C LYS A 318 -0.10 -0.13 8.15
N LEU A 319 -0.08 -0.96 7.10
CA LEU A 319 1.09 -1.13 6.24
C LEU A 319 1.60 0.19 5.65
N LEU A 320 0.70 1.09 5.26
CA LEU A 320 1.06 2.38 4.66
C LEU A 320 1.43 3.45 5.70
N LEU A 321 0.78 3.44 6.86
CA LEU A 321 0.92 4.49 7.87
C LEU A 321 1.89 4.16 9.00
N GLY A 322 2.17 2.89 9.28
CA GLY A 322 3.20 2.43 10.23
C GLY A 322 4.52 3.22 10.14
N PRO A 323 5.13 3.38 8.95
CA PRO A 323 6.45 3.97 8.83
C PRO A 323 6.43 5.51 8.92
N VAL A 324 5.26 6.15 8.95
CA VAL A 324 5.10 7.61 8.89
C VAL A 324 4.31 8.20 10.07
N ASP A 325 3.40 7.45 10.65
CA ASP A 325 2.49 7.86 11.72
C ASP A 325 2.63 6.95 12.94
N THR A 326 3.17 7.49 14.03
CA THR A 326 3.36 6.75 15.30
C THR A 326 2.07 6.19 15.89
N SER A 327 0.90 6.70 15.51
CA SER A 327 -0.37 6.11 15.93
C SER A 327 -0.70 4.79 15.21
N TYR A 328 0.14 4.33 14.29
CA TYR A 328 0.07 3.05 13.58
C TYR A 328 1.29 2.15 13.87
N ASP A 329 2.46 2.74 14.08
CA ASP A 329 3.76 2.12 14.46
C ASP A 329 3.73 1.30 15.79
N GLY A 330 2.71 1.47 16.63
CA GLY A 330 2.64 0.83 17.95
C GLY A 330 1.24 0.56 18.50
N ARG A 331 0.23 0.39 17.63
CA ARG A 331 -1.13 0.01 18.07
C ARG A 331 -1.17 -1.35 18.75
N ASP A 332 -0.21 -2.21 18.45
CA ASP A 332 0.04 -3.48 19.09
C ASP A 332 0.83 -3.35 20.41
N GLU A 333 1.88 -2.54 20.45
CA GLU A 333 2.75 -2.41 21.64
C GLU A 333 2.03 -1.75 22.83
N THR A 334 1.30 -0.67 22.57
CA THR A 334 0.60 0.11 23.62
C THR A 334 -0.58 -0.63 24.26
N LEU A 335 -1.14 -1.63 23.60
CA LEU A 335 -2.23 -2.47 24.15
C LEU A 335 -1.71 -3.64 25.00
N ASN A 336 -0.42 -4.02 24.88
CA ASN A 336 0.19 -5.02 25.76
C ASN A 336 0.52 -4.44 27.15
N GLU A 337 0.91 -3.17 27.25
CA GLU A 337 1.23 -2.53 28.54
C GLU A 337 -0.03 -2.25 29.39
N ALA A 338 -1.17 -1.95 28.78
CA ALA A 338 -2.42 -1.70 29.52
C ALA A 338 -2.94 -2.93 30.29
N ASN A 339 -2.55 -4.14 29.91
CA ASN A 339 -2.91 -5.39 30.59
C ASN A 339 -1.88 -5.86 31.64
N LEU A 340 -0.71 -5.23 31.70
CA LEU A 340 0.35 -5.53 32.67
C LEU A 340 0.62 -4.27 33.49
N GLY A 341 -0.15 -4.06 34.56
CA GLY A 341 -0.15 -2.85 35.39
C GLY A 341 1.20 -2.47 36.04
N GLY A 342 2.15 -2.01 35.24
CA GLY A 342 3.47 -1.54 35.63
C GLY A 342 3.73 -0.16 35.03
N GLY A 343 3.71 0.87 35.88
CA GLY A 343 3.97 2.25 35.51
C GLY A 343 5.45 2.50 35.17
N LEU A 344 5.88 2.11 33.98
CA LEU A 344 7.06 2.66 33.32
C LEU A 344 6.58 3.46 32.11
N ALA A 345 7.08 4.69 31.98
CA ALA A 345 6.70 5.56 30.88
C ALA A 345 7.00 4.87 29.53
N PRO A 346 6.10 4.95 28.54
CA PRO A 346 6.25 4.24 27.28
C PRO A 346 7.57 4.68 26.61
N ASN A 347 8.43 3.71 26.30
CA ASN A 347 9.41 3.90 25.24
C ASN A 347 8.60 3.94 23.94
N LEU A 348 8.00 5.09 23.62
CA LEU A 348 7.47 5.28 22.27
C LEU A 348 8.64 5.05 21.31
N LYS A 349 8.56 3.97 20.52
CA LYS A 349 9.36 3.82 19.31
C LYS A 349 9.39 5.17 18.62
N ARG A 350 10.59 5.67 18.32
CA ARG A 350 10.73 6.94 17.60
C ARG A 350 10.51 6.71 16.11
N GLY A 351 9.39 6.09 15.74
CA GLY A 351 8.82 6.33 14.44
C GLY A 351 8.43 7.79 14.31
N SER A 352 8.15 8.17 13.07
CA SER A 352 7.74 9.50 12.63
C SER A 352 8.89 10.39 12.18
N THR A 353 9.35 10.05 10.98
CA THR A 353 9.83 10.96 9.93
C THR A 353 9.03 12.27 9.86
N MET A 354 7.74 12.29 10.25
CA MET A 354 6.94 13.52 10.28
C MET A 354 7.33 14.53 11.37
N LYS A 355 8.03 14.15 12.45
CA LYS A 355 8.30 15.08 13.57
C LYS A 355 9.22 16.25 13.19
N LYS A 356 9.92 16.21 12.04
CA LYS A 356 10.89 17.25 11.64
C LYS A 356 10.88 17.65 10.15
N LEU A 357 9.83 17.34 9.39
CA LEU A 357 9.72 17.77 7.98
C LEU A 357 9.71 19.31 7.80
N LYS A 358 9.45 20.09 8.86
CA LYS A 358 9.44 21.58 8.86
C LYS A 358 10.75 22.25 8.35
N GLY A 359 11.87 21.54 8.26
CA GLY A 359 13.16 22.08 7.81
C GLY A 359 13.80 21.42 6.58
N LEU A 360 13.23 20.34 6.05
CA LEU A 360 13.96 19.45 5.13
C LEU A 360 14.19 20.04 3.73
N PHE A 361 13.25 20.83 3.19
CA PHE A 361 13.27 21.30 1.78
C PHE A 361 13.25 22.83 1.58
N ARG A 362 13.66 23.62 2.58
CA ARG A 362 13.87 25.08 2.41
C ARG A 362 15.09 25.46 1.59
#